data_AF-A0A3D0UP16-F1
#
_entry.id   AF-A0A3D0UP16-F1
#
_cell.length_a   1.000
_cell.length_b   1.000
_cell.length_c   1.000
_cell.angle_alpha   90.00
_cell.angle_beta   90.00
_cell.angle_gamma   90.00
#
_symmetry.space_group_name_H-M   'P 1'
#
loop_
_entity.id
_entity.type
_entity.pdbx_description
1 polymer ?
#
loop_
_entity_poly.entity_id
_entity_poly.type
_entity_poly.pdbx_seq_one_letter_code
_entity_poly.pdbx_strand_id
1 'polypeptide(L)'
;MGYSTVKRIAVFTSGGDAQGMNAAVRAVVRIALDRGLEVFAIYEGYQGMVDGGDRIRPVDWNDVGGILHRGGTVIGSARCEEFLQRNGRMKAAQNLVEKDIEGLIVIGGDGSLTGAHVFRQEWPELLRELAEAGKITAQEAKRHQQLAVVGMVGSIDNDFFGTDMTIGADTALHRITDAVDAISSTAASHQRSFIVEVMGRH
;
A
#
# COMPACT_ATOMS: atom_id res chain seq x y z
N MET A 1 -19.90 19.57 14.17
CA MET A 1 -18.93 19.19 13.13
C MET A 1 -19.37 17.84 12.57
N GLY A 2 -20.07 17.83 11.44
CA GLY A 2 -20.49 16.59 10.80
C GLY A 2 -19.29 15.99 10.08
N TYR A 3 -18.72 14.90 10.61
CA TYR A 3 -17.77 14.11 9.85
C TYR A 3 -18.52 13.51 8.66
N SER A 4 -18.02 13.78 7.44
CA SER A 4 -18.43 13.01 6.27
C SER A 4 -18.11 11.54 6.58
N THR A 5 -19.13 10.69 6.61
CA THR A 5 -18.96 9.26 6.83
C THR A 5 -18.40 8.66 5.55
N VAL A 6 -17.09 8.41 5.52
CA VAL A 6 -16.41 7.66 4.45
C VAL A 6 -17.20 6.37 4.18
N LYS A 7 -17.66 6.19 2.94
CA LYS A 7 -18.42 5.01 2.51
C LYS A 7 -17.55 4.01 1.77
N ARG A 8 -16.60 4.50 0.98
CA ARG A 8 -15.76 3.67 0.12
C ARG A 8 -14.29 3.95 0.36
N ILE A 9 -13.53 2.88 0.54
CA ILE A 9 -12.09 2.93 0.72
C ILE A 9 -11.38 2.05 -0.29
N ALA A 10 -10.13 2.37 -0.58
CA ALA A 10 -9.26 1.52 -1.36
C ALA A 10 -7.99 1.16 -0.59
N VAL A 11 -7.57 -0.10 -0.70
CA VAL A 11 -6.33 -0.63 -0.13
C VAL A 11 -5.36 -1.01 -1.24
N PHE A 12 -4.08 -0.69 -1.06
CA PHE A 12 -3.04 -1.05 -2.01
C PHE A 12 -1.69 -1.26 -1.35
N THR A 13 -0.86 -2.08 -1.98
CA THR A 13 0.53 -2.30 -1.59
C THR A 13 1.47 -1.60 -2.56
N SER A 14 2.52 -0.95 -2.04
CA SER A 14 3.48 -0.21 -2.87
C SER A 14 4.90 -0.25 -2.28
N GLY A 15 5.90 -0.31 -3.16
CA GLY A 15 7.32 -0.45 -2.77
C GLY A 15 7.79 -1.90 -2.79
N GLY A 16 8.91 -2.19 -2.11
CA GLY A 16 9.34 -3.58 -1.92
C GLY A 16 8.30 -4.36 -1.11
N ASP A 17 8.04 -5.61 -1.49
CA ASP A 17 7.11 -6.44 -0.74
C ASP A 17 7.72 -6.91 0.58
N ALA A 18 6.86 -7.12 1.57
CA ALA A 18 7.26 -7.62 2.88
C ALA A 18 6.29 -8.70 3.33
N GLN A 19 6.80 -9.76 3.95
CA GLN A 19 5.97 -10.85 4.44
C GLN A 19 5.01 -10.32 5.52
N GLY A 20 3.71 -10.57 5.33
CA GLY A 20 2.65 -10.02 6.17
C GLY A 20 1.79 -8.96 5.49
N MET A 21 2.17 -8.44 4.31
CA MET A 21 1.31 -7.53 3.54
C MET A 21 -0.06 -8.13 3.22
N ASN A 22 -0.13 -9.42 2.86
CA ASN A 22 -1.40 -10.11 2.66
C ASN A 22 -2.27 -10.18 3.93
N ALA A 23 -1.64 -10.31 5.10
CA ALA A 23 -2.34 -10.29 6.37
C ALA A 23 -2.94 -8.90 6.65
N ALA A 24 -2.19 -7.84 6.35
CA ALA A 24 -2.64 -6.45 6.47
C ALA A 24 -3.79 -6.15 5.51
N VAL A 25 -3.67 -6.49 4.22
CA VAL A 25 -4.76 -6.34 3.23
C VAL A 25 -6.02 -7.08 3.70
N ARG A 26 -5.88 -8.33 4.15
CA ARG A 26 -7.00 -9.11 4.68
C ARG A 26 -7.67 -8.45 5.88
N ALA A 27 -6.89 -7.93 6.82
CA ALA A 27 -7.42 -7.27 8.01
C ALA A 27 -8.20 -6.01 7.64
N VAL A 28 -7.64 -5.18 6.76
CA VAL A 28 -8.29 -3.98 6.24
C VAL A 28 -9.62 -4.31 5.58
N VAL A 29 -9.63 -5.25 4.63
CA VAL A 29 -10.85 -5.63 3.91
C VAL A 29 -11.92 -6.15 4.87
N ARG A 30 -11.58 -7.10 5.75
CA ARG A 30 -12.57 -7.71 6.66
C ARG A 30 -13.15 -6.71 7.65
N ILE A 31 -12.32 -5.86 8.24
CA ILE A 31 -12.78 -4.85 9.21
C ILE A 31 -13.62 -3.78 8.52
N ALA A 32 -13.24 -3.33 7.33
CA ALA A 32 -14.01 -2.33 6.61
C ALA A 32 -15.39 -2.86 6.19
N LEU A 33 -15.46 -4.10 5.68
CA LEU A 33 -16.74 -4.76 5.35
C LEU A 33 -17.60 -4.96 6.61
N ASP A 34 -17.02 -5.39 7.73
CA ASP A 34 -17.72 -5.53 9.02
C ASP A 34 -18.30 -4.20 9.53
N ARG A 35 -17.63 -3.08 9.22
CA ARG A 35 -18.09 -1.72 9.53
C ARG A 35 -19.07 -1.14 8.50
N GLY A 36 -19.44 -1.90 7.47
CA GLY A 36 -20.39 -1.50 6.44
C GLY A 36 -19.82 -0.58 5.37
N LEU A 37 -18.50 -0.55 5.18
CA LEU A 37 -17.85 0.17 4.08
C LEU A 37 -17.73 -0.72 2.85
N GLU A 38 -17.75 -0.13 1.66
CA GLU A 38 -17.34 -0.81 0.43
C GLU A 38 -15.83 -0.69 0.26
N VAL A 39 -15.17 -1.79 -0.14
CA VAL A 39 -13.71 -1.86 -0.22
C VAL A 39 -13.29 -2.15 -1.65
N PHE A 40 -12.26 -1.43 -2.10
CA PHE A 40 -11.59 -1.65 -3.37
C PHE A 40 -10.14 -2.08 -3.14
N ALA A 41 -9.63 -3.01 -3.94
CA ALA A 41 -8.21 -3.28 -4.06
C ALA A 41 -7.66 -2.57 -5.29
N ILE A 42 -6.54 -1.85 -5.12
CA ILE A 42 -5.78 -1.31 -6.25
C ILE A 42 -4.60 -2.24 -6.51
N TYR A 43 -4.58 -2.82 -7.69
CA TYR A 43 -3.54 -3.76 -8.11
C TYR A 43 -2.29 -3.02 -8.59
N GLU A 44 -1.10 -3.59 -8.41
CA GLU A 44 0.17 -2.99 -8.86
C GLU A 44 0.46 -1.60 -8.26
N GLY A 45 -0.04 -1.34 -7.04
CA GLY A 45 0.22 -0.12 -6.29
C GLY A 45 -0.20 1.17 -7.00
N TYR A 46 0.69 2.17 -7.01
CA TYR A 46 0.42 3.43 -7.69
C TYR A 46 0.24 3.28 -9.20
N GLN A 47 0.85 2.27 -9.83
CA GLN A 47 0.68 2.06 -11.26
C GLN A 47 -0.77 1.73 -11.58
N GLY A 48 -1.39 0.79 -10.88
CA GLY A 48 -2.80 0.49 -11.12
C GLY A 48 -3.75 1.60 -10.67
N MET A 49 -3.34 2.46 -9.74
CA MET A 49 -4.09 3.66 -9.40
C MET A 49 -4.14 4.62 -10.59
N VAL A 50 -3.03 4.79 -11.31
CA VAL A 50 -2.93 5.63 -12.52
C VAL A 50 -3.63 4.96 -13.72
N ASP A 51 -3.47 3.66 -13.89
CA ASP A 51 -4.09 2.90 -14.99
C ASP A 51 -5.62 2.90 -14.88
N GLY A 52 -6.16 2.84 -13.65
CA GLY A 52 -7.59 2.83 -13.41
C GLY A 52 -8.28 1.56 -13.92
N GLY A 53 -9.56 1.68 -14.28
CA GLY A 53 -10.34 0.60 -14.89
C GLY A 53 -10.32 -0.69 -14.05
N ASP A 54 -9.88 -1.79 -14.66
CA ASP A 54 -9.80 -3.11 -14.05
C ASP A 54 -8.67 -3.25 -13.02
N ARG A 55 -7.82 -2.23 -12.84
CA ARG A 55 -6.81 -2.23 -11.76
C ARG A 55 -7.38 -1.79 -10.42
N ILE A 56 -8.59 -1.22 -10.39
CA ILE A 56 -9.29 -0.82 -9.16
C ILE A 56 -10.58 -1.64 -9.05
N ARG A 57 -10.54 -2.73 -8.28
CA ARG A 57 -11.62 -3.71 -8.21
C ARG A 57 -12.29 -3.71 -6.85
N PRO A 58 -13.63 -3.84 -6.77
CA PRO A 58 -14.29 -4.12 -5.51
C PRO A 58 -13.79 -5.47 -4.98
N VAL A 59 -13.66 -5.59 -3.66
CA VAL A 59 -13.29 -6.83 -2.98
C VAL A 59 -14.31 -7.14 -1.89
N ASP A 60 -14.69 -8.41 -1.81
CA ASP A 60 -15.62 -8.96 -0.83
C ASP A 60 -14.87 -9.88 0.16
N TRP A 61 -15.59 -10.37 1.16
CA TRP A 61 -15.09 -11.18 2.26
C TRP A 61 -14.28 -12.40 1.82
N ASN A 62 -14.72 -13.04 0.73
CA ASN A 62 -14.12 -14.27 0.20
C ASN A 62 -12.85 -14.01 -0.61
N ASP A 63 -12.68 -12.81 -1.18
CA ASP A 63 -11.51 -12.48 -2.02
C ASP A 63 -10.21 -12.44 -1.22
N VAL A 64 -10.32 -12.17 0.09
CA VAL A 64 -9.21 -12.23 1.04
C VAL A 64 -9.19 -13.53 1.87
N GLY A 65 -9.91 -14.56 1.40
CA GLY A 65 -9.84 -15.91 1.93
C GLY A 65 -8.52 -16.59 1.57
N GLY A 66 -7.92 -17.31 2.51
CA GLY A 66 -6.72 -18.13 2.21
C GLY A 66 -5.43 -17.35 1.89
N ILE A 67 -5.39 -16.02 1.99
CA ILE A 67 -4.18 -15.25 1.67
C ILE A 67 -3.23 -15.05 2.85
N LEU A 68 -3.65 -15.38 4.09
CA LEU A 68 -2.91 -15.07 5.33
C LEU A 68 -1.51 -15.69 5.37
N HIS A 69 -1.36 -16.91 4.84
CA HIS A 69 -0.09 -17.67 4.84
C HIS A 69 0.76 -17.42 3.58
N ARG A 70 0.27 -16.63 2.62
CA ARG A 70 0.97 -16.39 1.36
C ARG A 70 2.01 -15.29 1.55
N GLY A 71 3.21 -15.51 1.01
CA GLY A 71 4.25 -14.50 0.93
C GLY A 71 3.92 -13.36 -0.05
N GLY A 72 4.70 -12.28 0.02
CA GLY A 72 4.55 -11.09 -0.82
C GLY A 72 3.19 -10.41 -0.68
N THR A 73 2.67 -9.91 -1.81
CA THR A 73 1.34 -9.28 -1.91
C THR A 73 0.53 -9.87 -3.06
N VAL A 74 -0.71 -10.30 -2.78
CA VAL A 74 -1.64 -10.86 -3.79
C VAL A 74 -2.23 -9.80 -4.71
N ILE A 75 -2.12 -8.52 -4.34
CA ILE A 75 -2.57 -7.39 -5.16
C ILE A 75 -1.40 -6.72 -5.91
N GLY A 76 -0.18 -7.26 -5.79
CA GLY A 76 0.98 -6.76 -6.52
C GLY A 76 1.54 -5.45 -5.98
N SER A 77 2.73 -5.10 -6.44
CA SER A 77 3.39 -3.84 -6.14
C SER A 77 4.29 -3.50 -7.31
N ALA A 78 4.06 -2.33 -7.92
CA ALA A 78 4.87 -1.84 -9.02
C ALA A 78 5.37 -0.43 -8.73
N ARG A 79 6.60 -0.14 -9.20
CA ARG A 79 7.11 1.24 -9.26
C ARG A 79 6.31 2.00 -10.31
N CYS A 80 5.95 3.24 -10.02
CA CYS A 80 5.19 4.09 -10.93
C CYS A 80 5.89 5.44 -11.10
N GLU A 81 6.61 5.61 -12.21
CA GLU A 81 7.26 6.90 -12.55
C GLU A 81 6.21 7.97 -12.90
N GLU A 82 5.09 7.55 -13.49
CA GLU A 82 4.03 8.48 -13.87
C GLU A 82 3.41 9.18 -12.65
N PHE A 83 3.31 8.49 -11.52
CA PHE A 83 2.80 9.05 -10.27
C PHE A 83 3.74 10.12 -9.66
N LEU A 84 5.02 10.12 -10.02
CA LEU A 84 5.95 11.20 -9.65
C LEU A 84 5.60 12.51 -10.37
N GLN A 85 4.91 12.42 -11.51
CA GLN A 85 4.46 13.57 -12.30
C GLN A 85 3.05 13.99 -11.89
N ARG A 86 2.77 15.29 -11.96
CA ARG A 86 1.44 15.86 -11.66
C ARG A 86 0.34 15.24 -12.53
N ASN A 87 0.63 14.95 -13.80
CA ASN A 87 -0.32 14.33 -14.73
C ASN A 87 -0.74 12.92 -14.27
N GLY A 88 0.21 12.07 -13.84
CA GLY A 88 -0.13 10.77 -13.28
C GLY A 88 -0.97 10.87 -12.03
N ARG A 89 -0.66 11.82 -11.13
CA ARG A 89 -1.50 12.09 -9.95
C ARG A 89 -2.90 12.57 -10.31
N MET A 90 -3.05 13.39 -11.35
CA MET A 90 -4.38 13.78 -11.85
C MET A 90 -5.17 12.58 -12.39
N LYS A 91 -4.54 11.69 -13.17
CA LYS A 91 -5.18 10.45 -13.63
C LYS A 91 -5.61 9.57 -12.46
N ALA A 92 -4.73 9.36 -11.49
CA ALA A 92 -5.03 8.62 -10.27
C ALA A 92 -6.21 9.23 -9.50
N ALA A 93 -6.23 10.55 -9.32
CA ALA A 93 -7.34 11.25 -8.67
C ALA A 93 -8.65 11.10 -9.42
N GLN A 94 -8.62 11.21 -10.76
CA GLN A 94 -9.79 10.98 -11.61
C GLN A 94 -10.34 9.56 -11.41
N ASN A 95 -9.49 8.54 -11.48
CA ASN A 95 -9.90 7.14 -11.32
C ASN A 95 -10.52 6.85 -9.94
N LEU A 96 -10.00 7.48 -8.89
CA LEU A 96 -10.55 7.33 -7.54
C LEU A 96 -11.94 8.00 -7.41
N VAL A 97 -12.11 9.19 -7.99
CA VAL A 97 -13.39 9.90 -8.02
C VAL A 97 -14.43 9.12 -8.84
N GLU A 98 -14.05 8.56 -9.99
CA GLU A 98 -14.94 7.74 -10.83
C GLU A 98 -15.48 6.49 -10.08
N LYS A 99 -14.69 5.96 -9.14
CA LYS A 99 -15.10 4.83 -8.28
C LYS A 99 -15.74 5.27 -6.96
N ASP A 100 -15.88 6.58 -6.74
CA ASP A 100 -16.44 7.19 -5.54
C ASP A 100 -15.64 6.83 -4.27
N ILE A 101 -14.31 6.69 -4.40
CA ILE A 101 -13.40 6.36 -3.30
C ILE A 101 -13.05 7.62 -2.50
N GLU A 102 -13.24 7.55 -1.18
CA GLU A 102 -13.05 8.68 -0.25
C GLU A 102 -11.88 8.47 0.72
N GLY A 103 -11.38 7.23 0.81
CA GLY A 103 -10.27 6.87 1.67
C GLY A 103 -9.26 5.95 1.00
N LEU A 104 -7.97 6.18 1.26
CA LEU A 104 -6.87 5.32 0.84
C LEU A 104 -6.16 4.71 2.04
N ILE A 105 -5.87 3.43 1.92
CA ILE A 105 -5.03 2.68 2.85
C ILE A 105 -3.82 2.18 2.07
N VAL A 106 -2.66 2.77 2.36
CA VAL A 106 -1.39 2.40 1.74
C VAL A 106 -0.60 1.48 2.66
N ILE A 107 -0.16 0.34 2.14
CA ILE A 107 0.71 -0.60 2.84
C ILE A 107 2.06 -0.63 2.10
N GLY A 108 3.13 -0.17 2.74
CA GLY A 108 4.43 -0.09 2.07
C GLY A 108 5.51 0.57 2.91
N GLY A 109 6.68 0.74 2.31
CA GLY A 109 7.81 1.43 2.94
C GLY A 109 7.70 2.96 2.90
N ASP A 110 8.71 3.62 3.45
CA ASP A 110 8.78 5.09 3.62
C ASP A 110 8.42 5.90 2.37
N GLY A 111 9.03 5.59 1.22
CA GLY A 111 8.75 6.30 -0.03
C GLY A 111 7.29 6.21 -0.49
N SER A 112 6.63 5.06 -0.25
CA SER A 112 5.21 4.88 -0.59
C SER A 112 4.31 5.71 0.33
N LEU A 113 4.63 5.77 1.62
CA LEU A 113 3.89 6.57 2.61
C LEU A 113 4.07 8.07 2.37
N THR A 114 5.28 8.50 2.02
CA THR A 114 5.58 9.87 1.61
C THR A 114 4.78 10.26 0.36
N GLY A 115 4.73 9.39 -0.66
CA GLY A 115 3.91 9.61 -1.85
C GLY A 115 2.42 9.80 -1.52
N ALA A 116 1.87 9.02 -0.59
CA ALA A 116 0.48 9.14 -0.17
C ALA A 116 0.21 10.44 0.60
N HIS A 117 1.18 10.88 1.42
CA HIS A 117 1.12 12.15 2.13
C HIS A 117 1.07 13.34 1.16
N VAL A 118 1.98 13.38 0.19
CA VAL A 118 2.02 14.43 -0.85
C VAL A 118 0.72 14.41 -1.66
N PHE A 119 0.27 13.22 -2.07
CA PHE A 119 -0.98 13.08 -2.83
C PHE A 119 -2.20 13.64 -2.08
N ARG A 120 -2.29 13.39 -0.77
CA ARG A 120 -3.34 13.96 0.09
C ARG A 120 -3.26 15.48 0.18
N GLN A 121 -2.06 16.06 0.30
CA GLN A 121 -1.88 17.50 0.37
C GLN A 121 -2.28 18.19 -0.94
N GLU A 122 -1.91 17.59 -2.07
CA GLU A 122 -2.23 18.09 -3.41
C GLU A 122 -3.69 17.86 -3.82
N TRP A 123 -4.42 16.98 -3.13
CA TRP A 123 -5.76 16.52 -3.50
C TRP A 123 -6.77 17.63 -3.86
N PRO A 124 -6.93 18.72 -3.07
CA PRO A 124 -7.90 19.77 -3.42
C PRO A 124 -7.56 20.48 -4.73
N GLU A 125 -6.27 20.66 -5.03
CA GLU A 125 -5.83 21.29 -6.26
C GLU A 125 -6.02 20.36 -7.47
N LEU A 126 -5.73 19.07 -7.31
CA LEU A 126 -5.97 18.05 -8.35
C LEU A 126 -7.46 18.02 -8.74
N LEU A 127 -8.37 18.06 -7.77
CA LEU A 127 -9.80 18.10 -8.04
C LEU A 127 -10.24 19.38 -8.75
N ARG A 128 -9.65 20.53 -8.40
CA ARG A 128 -9.92 21.79 -9.10
C ARG A 128 -9.48 21.71 -10.56
N GLU A 129 -8.26 21.26 -10.81
CA GLU A 129 -7.71 21.10 -12.16
C GLU A 129 -8.53 20.11 -12.99
N LEU A 130 -8.96 18.99 -12.40
CA LEU A 130 -9.85 18.03 -13.06
C LEU A 130 -11.22 18.62 -13.41
N ALA A 131 -11.79 19.44 -12.53
CA ALA A 131 -13.06 20.11 -12.78
C ALA A 131 -12.93 21.19 -13.88
N GLU A 132 -11.85 21.96 -13.87
CA GLU A 132 -11.54 22.96 -14.91
C GLU A 132 -11.31 22.29 -16.28
N ALA A 133 -10.67 21.13 -16.29
CA ALA A 133 -10.48 20.31 -17.49
C ALA A 133 -11.75 19.56 -17.95
N GLY A 134 -12.86 19.68 -17.22
CA GLY A 134 -14.12 19.00 -17.52
C GLY A 134 -14.06 17.48 -17.39
N LYS A 135 -13.08 16.95 -16.64
CA LYS A 135 -12.92 15.50 -16.39
C LYS A 135 -13.83 14.99 -15.27
N ILE A 136 -14.15 15.86 -14.31
CA ILE A 136 -15.12 15.60 -13.24
C ILE A 136 -16.08 16.78 -13.14
N THR A 137 -17.27 16.53 -12.62
CA THR A 137 -18.26 17.57 -12.35
C THR A 137 -17.92 18.37 -11.09
N ALA A 138 -18.39 19.61 -11.00
CA ALA A 138 -18.25 20.42 -9.78
C ALA A 138 -18.90 19.77 -8.55
N GLN A 139 -19.92 18.93 -8.75
CA GLN A 139 -20.58 18.19 -7.68
C GLN A 139 -19.71 17.04 -7.16
N GLU A 140 -19.06 16.28 -8.05
CA GLU A 140 -18.08 15.25 -7.68
C GLU A 140 -16.88 15.87 -6.97
N ALA A 141 -16.31 16.97 -7.50
CA ALA A 141 -15.22 17.68 -6.86
C ALA A 141 -15.60 18.16 -5.44
N LYS A 142 -16.84 18.64 -5.25
CA LYS A 142 -17.34 19.05 -3.93
C LYS A 142 -17.52 17.86 -2.99
N ARG A 143 -18.03 16.73 -3.49
CA ARG A 143 -18.23 15.50 -2.71
C ARG A 143 -16.91 14.92 -2.21
N HIS A 144 -15.89 14.91 -3.07
CA HIS A 144 -14.58 14.33 -2.80
C HIS A 144 -13.56 15.34 -2.26
N GLN A 145 -13.97 16.50 -1.73
CA GLN A 145 -13.06 17.58 -1.32
C GLN A 145 -11.89 17.17 -0.41
N GLN A 146 -12.05 16.08 0.34
CA GLN A 146 -11.03 15.57 1.24
C GLN A 146 -10.78 14.09 0.95
N LEU A 147 -9.49 13.73 0.93
CA LEU A 147 -9.04 12.34 0.86
C LEU A 147 -8.56 11.90 2.25
N ALA A 148 -9.22 10.90 2.82
CA ALA A 148 -8.71 10.24 4.02
C ALA A 148 -7.54 9.32 3.62
N VAL A 149 -6.42 9.38 4.33
CA VAL A 149 -5.26 8.52 4.07
C VAL A 149 -4.77 7.91 5.36
N VAL A 150 -4.58 6.59 5.34
CA VAL A 150 -3.98 5.80 6.41
C VAL A 150 -2.78 5.03 5.85
N GLY A 151 -1.67 5.07 6.58
CA GLY A 151 -0.45 4.34 6.22
C GLY A 151 -0.18 3.17 7.16
N MET A 152 0.25 2.05 6.59
CA MET A 152 0.79 0.90 7.31
C MET A 152 2.19 0.60 6.78
N VAL A 153 3.16 0.48 7.69
CA VAL A 153 4.56 0.29 7.30
C VAL A 153 4.84 -1.18 7.00
N GLY A 154 5.04 -1.49 5.71
CA GLY A 154 5.51 -2.79 5.24
C GLY A 154 6.94 -2.68 4.74
N SER A 155 7.89 -3.21 5.52
CA SER A 155 9.32 -3.17 5.24
C SER A 155 10.03 -4.27 6.03
N ILE A 156 11.06 -4.88 5.44
CA ILE A 156 11.96 -5.80 6.14
C ILE A 156 13.06 -5.07 6.91
N ASP A 157 13.32 -3.80 6.59
CA ASP A 157 14.47 -3.04 7.07
C ASP A 157 14.26 -2.47 8.49
N ASN A 158 13.01 -2.42 8.98
CA ASN A 158 12.63 -1.81 10.25
C ASN A 158 13.15 -0.37 10.45
N ASP A 159 13.16 0.41 9.37
CA ASP A 159 13.82 1.72 9.26
C ASP A 159 12.87 2.93 9.31
N PHE A 160 11.58 2.71 9.60
CA PHE A 160 10.60 3.79 9.65
C PHE A 160 10.48 4.41 11.04
N PHE A 161 10.88 5.68 11.16
CA PHE A 161 10.79 6.40 12.43
C PHE A 161 9.35 6.50 12.95
N GLY A 162 9.15 6.20 14.23
CA GLY A 162 7.86 6.29 14.90
C GLY A 162 7.11 4.96 15.05
N THR A 163 7.66 3.85 14.55
CA THR A 163 7.20 2.50 14.87
C THR A 163 8.35 1.65 15.39
N ASP A 164 8.09 0.82 16.40
CA ASP A 164 9.10 -0.10 16.95
C ASP A 164 9.35 -1.31 16.01
N MET A 165 8.34 -1.68 15.21
CA MET A 165 8.39 -2.86 14.35
C MET A 165 7.57 -2.69 13.07
N THR A 166 8.22 -2.83 11.92
CA THR A 166 7.59 -2.85 10.60
C THR A 166 7.10 -4.23 10.21
N ILE A 167 6.03 -4.29 9.40
CA ILE A 167 5.49 -5.55 8.88
C ILE A 167 6.54 -6.17 7.95
N GLY A 168 7.06 -7.34 8.34
CA GLY A 168 8.04 -8.12 7.58
C GLY A 168 9.41 -8.22 8.23
N ALA A 169 9.77 -7.33 9.17
CA ALA A 169 11.08 -7.32 9.81
C ALA A 169 11.40 -8.65 10.54
N ASP A 170 10.48 -9.12 11.39
CA ASP A 170 10.64 -10.39 12.11
C ASP A 170 10.74 -11.59 11.16
N THR A 171 9.95 -11.60 10.08
CA THR A 171 10.00 -12.69 9.11
C THR A 171 11.32 -12.70 8.33
N ALA A 172 11.85 -11.53 7.97
CA ALA A 172 13.16 -11.41 7.35
C ALA A 172 14.28 -11.89 8.30
N LEU A 173 14.23 -11.49 9.58
CA LEU A 173 15.17 -11.96 10.60
C LEU A 173 15.12 -13.49 10.76
N HIS A 174 13.92 -14.07 10.72
CA HIS A 174 13.77 -15.52 10.77
C HIS A 174 14.41 -16.20 9.55
N ARG A 175 14.32 -15.62 8.34
CA ARG A 175 15.01 -16.17 7.15
C ARG A 175 16.53 -16.06 7.27
N ILE A 176 17.05 -14.98 7.87
CA ILE A 176 18.49 -14.79 8.12
C ILE A 176 18.99 -15.85 9.09
N THR A 177 18.29 -16.05 10.20
CA THR A 177 18.66 -17.05 11.22
C THR A 177 18.64 -18.47 10.66
N ASP A 178 17.60 -18.85 9.91
CA ASP A 178 17.55 -20.15 9.21
C ASP A 178 18.79 -20.37 8.31
N ALA A 179 19.21 -19.35 7.56
CA ALA A 179 20.36 -19.44 6.68
C ALA A 179 21.69 -19.56 7.45
N VAL A 180 21.85 -18.82 8.54
CA VAL A 180 23.03 -18.87 9.40
C VAL A 180 23.14 -20.23 10.11
N ASP A 181 22.02 -20.76 10.60
CA ASP A 181 21.99 -22.06 11.26
C ASP A 181 22.37 -23.18 10.28
N ALA A 182 21.89 -23.11 9.04
CA ALA A 182 22.22 -24.08 7.99
C ALA A 182 23.73 -24.16 7.69
N ILE A 183 24.47 -23.04 7.75
CA ILE A 183 25.91 -23.00 7.47
C ILE A 183 26.79 -23.18 8.72
N SER A 184 26.23 -23.02 9.92
CA SER A 184 27.00 -23.02 11.18
C SER A 184 27.72 -24.35 11.45
N SER A 185 27.07 -25.48 11.15
CA SER A 185 27.64 -26.82 11.35
C SER A 185 28.88 -27.07 10.48
N THR A 186 28.85 -26.63 9.21
CA THR A 186 30.00 -26.76 8.31
C THR A 186 31.12 -25.77 8.63
N ALA A 187 30.78 -24.57 9.13
CA ALA A 187 31.78 -23.60 9.58
C ALA A 187 32.59 -24.15 10.75
N ALA A 188 31.91 -24.72 11.75
CA ALA A 188 32.54 -25.34 12.92
C ALA A 188 33.40 -26.56 12.54
N SER A 189 32.88 -27.44 11.68
CA SER A 189 33.57 -28.70 11.32
C SER A 189 34.86 -28.49 10.52
N HIS A 190 34.93 -27.44 9.71
CA HIS A 190 36.09 -27.13 8.86
C HIS A 190 36.90 -25.92 9.33
N GLN A 191 36.59 -25.38 10.52
CA GLN A 191 37.25 -24.18 11.07
C GLN A 191 37.27 -23.01 10.06
N ARG A 192 36.14 -22.80 9.37
CA ARG A 192 36.00 -21.77 8.34
C ARG A 192 35.39 -20.50 8.93
N SER A 193 35.82 -19.36 8.41
CA SER A 193 35.13 -18.09 8.61
C SER A 193 34.19 -17.83 7.44
N PHE A 194 32.94 -17.52 7.74
CA PHE A 194 31.93 -17.11 6.75
C PHE A 194 31.62 -15.63 6.92
N ILE A 195 31.46 -14.93 5.80
CA ILE A 195 30.95 -13.57 5.75
C ILE A 195 29.53 -13.67 5.20
N VAL A 196 28.54 -13.24 5.98
CA VAL A 196 27.13 -13.26 5.61
C VAL A 196 26.66 -11.83 5.42
N GLU A 197 26.37 -11.45 4.19
CA GLU A 197 25.76 -10.17 3.85
C GLU A 197 24.23 -10.30 3.95
N VAL A 198 23.58 -9.38 4.66
CA VAL A 198 22.13 -9.37 4.86
C VAL A 198 21.51 -8.08 4.32
N MET A 199 20.21 -8.12 4.04
CA MET A 199 19.41 -6.91 3.76
C MET A 199 19.22 -6.09 5.04
N GLY A 200 18.64 -4.88 4.93
CA GLY A 200 18.55 -3.91 6.03
C GLY A 200 18.83 -2.47 5.61
N ARG A 201 19.05 -2.26 4.31
CA ARG A 201 19.22 -0.94 3.69
C ARG A 201 20.33 -0.07 4.32
N HIS A 202 19.98 0.97 5.09
CA HIS A 202 20.89 2.01 5.58
C HIS A 202 21.03 1.96 7.09
#